data_AF-A0A1M4U6L6-F1
#
_entry.id   AF-A0A1M4U6L6-F1
#
_cell.length_a   1.000
_cell.length_b   1.000
_cell.length_c   1.000
_cell.angle_alpha   90.00
_cell.angle_beta   90.00
_cell.angle_gamma   90.00
#
_symmetry.space_group_name_H-M   'P 1'
#
loop_
_entity.id
_entity.type
_entity.pdbx_description
1 polymer ?
#
loop_
_entity_poly.entity_id
_entity_poly.type
_entity_poly.pdbx_seq_one_letter_code
_entity_poly.pdbx_strand_id
1 'polypeptide(L)'
;MYLYPRGNKERVRLIKMHYKVVISDKSLKQLKKLDSAVQRLIINFIEKNLEGSIDPRLLGKGLKGNLKGIWRYRVGDYRLLAKIEDEKLIIVFVDIGHRKNIYTINKF
;
A
#
# COMPACT_ATOMS: atom_id res chain seq x y z
N MET A 1 -22.33 -4.53 -22.08
CA MET A 1 -23.58 -5.29 -21.90
C MET A 1 -23.61 -5.83 -20.49
N TYR A 2 -24.23 -5.10 -19.57
CA TYR A 2 -24.81 -5.64 -18.34
C TYR A 2 -26.21 -5.03 -18.27
N LEU A 3 -27.23 -5.88 -18.34
CA LEU A 3 -28.63 -5.49 -18.39
C LEU A 3 -29.10 -5.20 -16.97
N TYR A 4 -29.51 -3.96 -16.69
CA TYR A 4 -30.23 -3.62 -15.47
C TYR A 4 -31.74 -3.83 -15.70
N PRO A 5 -32.42 -4.72 -14.96
CA PRO A 5 -33.88 -4.75 -14.97
C PRO A 5 -34.43 -3.46 -14.36
N ARG A 6 -35.40 -2.83 -15.06
CA ARG A 6 -36.18 -1.70 -14.55
C ARG A 6 -37.15 -2.21 -13.48
N GLY A 7 -36.87 -1.95 -12.22
CA GLY A 7 -37.80 -2.22 -11.12
C GLY A 7 -37.21 -1.91 -9.77
N ASN A 8 -37.77 -0.90 -9.10
CA ASN A 8 -37.48 -0.36 -7.77
C ASN A 8 -36.02 -0.01 -7.45
N LYS A 9 -35.81 1.26 -7.05
CA LYS A 9 -34.54 1.86 -6.64
C LYS A 9 -34.10 1.31 -5.27
N GLU A 10 -33.86 0.00 -5.17
CA GLU A 10 -33.03 -0.52 -4.09
C GLU A 10 -31.61 -0.09 -4.39
N ARG A 11 -31.22 0.96 -3.67
CA ARG A 11 -29.88 1.52 -3.59
C ARG A 11 -28.97 0.39 -3.08
N VAL A 12 -28.48 -0.45 -3.99
CA VAL A 12 -27.35 -1.35 -3.74
C VAL A 12 -26.26 -0.45 -3.20
N ARG A 13 -26.07 -0.46 -1.87
CA ARG A 13 -24.90 0.12 -1.24
C ARG A 13 -23.75 -0.64 -1.86
N LEU A 14 -23.04 -0.02 -2.80
CA LEU A 14 -21.69 -0.45 -3.13
C LEU A 14 -20.96 -0.47 -1.79
N ILE A 15 -20.80 -1.67 -1.21
CA ILE A 15 -19.95 -1.88 -0.06
C ILE A 15 -18.58 -1.54 -0.61
N LYS A 16 -18.18 -0.27 -0.48
CA LYS A 16 -16.85 0.15 -0.89
C LYS A 16 -15.90 -0.60 0.04
N MET A 17 -15.35 -1.70 -0.45
CA MET A 17 -14.30 -2.45 0.22
C MET A 17 -13.01 -1.69 -0.03
N HIS A 18 -12.67 -0.82 0.91
CA HIS A 18 -11.45 -0.03 0.86
C HIS A 18 -10.36 -0.66 1.71
N TYR A 19 -9.12 -0.56 1.26
CA TYR A 19 -7.96 -0.98 2.03
C TYR A 19 -7.61 0.04 3.11
N LYS A 20 -7.27 -0.46 4.29
CA LYS A 20 -6.67 0.31 5.39
C LYS A 20 -5.17 0.09 5.43
N VAL A 21 -4.41 1.12 5.76
CA VAL A 21 -2.96 1.02 5.91
C VAL A 21 -2.58 0.78 7.37
N VAL A 22 -1.64 -0.15 7.57
CA VAL A 22 -0.98 -0.41 8.85
C VAL A 22 0.54 -0.28 8.63
N ILE A 23 1.20 0.50 9.48
CA ILE A 23 2.66 0.63 9.47
C ILE A 23 3.21 -0.22 10.62
N SER A 24 4.03 -1.22 10.30
CA SER A 24 4.69 -2.02 11.34
C SER A 24 5.64 -1.18 12.19
N ASP A 25 5.91 -1.59 13.44
CA ASP A 25 6.86 -0.89 14.31
C ASP A 25 8.25 -0.75 13.69
N LYS A 26 8.69 -1.77 12.93
CA LYS A 26 9.94 -1.73 12.16
C LYS A 26 9.90 -0.61 11.13
N SER A 27 8.88 -0.57 10.29
CA SER A 27 8.73 0.45 9.25
C SER A 27 8.52 1.85 9.82
N LEU A 28 7.83 1.97 10.95
CA LEU A 28 7.67 3.23 11.66
C LEU A 28 9.02 3.78 12.16
N LYS A 29 9.86 2.92 12.75
CA LYS A 29 11.22 3.28 13.15
C LYS A 29 12.08 3.69 11.96
N GLN A 30 11.94 3.01 10.81
CA GLN A 30 12.65 3.37 9.58
C GLN A 30 12.19 4.72 9.03
N LEU A 31 10.88 4.97 8.98
CA LEU A 31 10.30 6.24 8.55
C LEU A 31 10.80 7.40 9.41
N LYS A 32 10.79 7.23 10.75
CA LYS A 32 11.27 8.24 11.70
C LYS A 32 12.75 8.61 11.55
N LYS A 33 13.57 7.74 10.93
CA LYS A 33 14.99 8.02 10.64
C LYS A 33 15.22 8.85 9.38
N LEU A 34 14.20 9.02 8.54
CA LEU A 34 14.29 9.84 7.33
C LEU A 34 14.21 11.32 7.70
N ASP A 35 14.66 12.21 6.82
CA ASP A 35 14.44 13.64 7.02
C ASP A 35 12.95 14.00 6.99
N SER A 36 12.60 15.13 7.61
CA SER A 36 11.21 15.51 7.80
C SER A 36 10.44 15.75 6.48
N ALA A 37 11.12 16.17 5.41
CA ALA A 37 10.47 16.41 4.12
C ALA A 37 10.09 15.08 3.46
N VAL A 38 10.98 14.09 3.52
CA VAL A 38 10.73 12.73 3.02
C VAL A 38 9.66 12.04 3.83
N GLN A 39 9.65 12.18 5.15
CA GLN A 39 8.58 11.64 6.00
C GLN A 39 7.21 12.16 5.55
N ARG A 40 7.06 13.48 5.38
CA ARG A 40 5.82 14.09 4.88
C ARG A 40 5.44 13.59 3.49
N LEU A 41 6.41 13.47 2.60
CA LEU A 41 6.17 12.99 1.23
C LEU A 41 5.66 11.53 1.21
N ILE A 42 6.20 10.67 2.06
CA ILE A 42 5.75 9.28 2.20
C ILE A 42 4.35 9.21 2.82
N ILE A 43 4.11 9.94 3.91
CA ILE A 43 2.81 9.97 4.59
C ILE A 43 1.72 10.48 3.63
N ASN A 44 1.97 11.60 2.95
CA ASN A 44 1.04 12.15 1.97
C ASN A 44 0.76 11.18 0.82
N PHE A 45 1.76 10.41 0.38
CA PHE A 45 1.55 9.37 -0.63
C PHE A 45 0.63 8.28 -0.10
N ILE A 46 0.85 7.78 1.11
CA ILE A 46 0.05 6.73 1.75
C ILE A 46 -1.41 7.18 1.87
N GLU A 47 -1.64 8.36 2.44
CA GLU A 47 -2.99 8.89 2.68
C GLU A 47 -3.77 9.15 1.39
N LYS A 48 -3.09 9.64 0.34
CA LYS A 48 -3.76 9.98 -0.93
C LYS A 48 -4.03 8.79 -1.83
N ASN A 49 -3.21 7.74 -1.74
CA ASN A 49 -3.15 6.70 -2.77
C ASN A 49 -3.48 5.30 -2.26
N LEU A 50 -3.28 5.03 -0.98
CA LEU A 50 -3.36 3.68 -0.42
C LEU A 50 -4.44 3.56 0.64
N GLU A 51 -4.51 4.53 1.56
CA GLU A 51 -5.61 4.59 2.52
C GLU A 51 -6.94 4.79 1.78
N GLY A 52 -7.90 3.91 2.00
CA GLY A 52 -9.19 3.96 1.32
C GLY A 52 -9.15 3.54 -0.16
N SER A 53 -8.04 2.98 -0.65
CA SER A 53 -7.94 2.52 -2.05
C SER A 53 -8.81 1.30 -2.30
N ILE A 54 -9.37 1.20 -3.52
CA ILE A 54 -10.14 0.01 -3.97
C ILE A 54 -9.20 -1.12 -4.38
N ASP A 55 -8.09 -0.77 -5.02
CA ASP A 55 -7.04 -1.73 -5.37
C ASP A 55 -5.66 -1.07 -5.24
N PRO A 56 -4.94 -1.32 -4.13
CA PRO A 56 -3.63 -0.75 -3.92
C PRO A 56 -2.58 -1.29 -4.91
N ARG A 57 -2.87 -2.38 -5.63
CA ARG A 57 -1.96 -2.98 -6.61
C ARG A 57 -1.73 -2.11 -7.84
N LEU A 58 -2.66 -1.23 -8.18
CA LEU A 58 -2.58 -0.35 -9.35
C LEU A 58 -1.38 0.59 -9.32
N LEU A 59 -0.93 0.96 -8.12
CA LEU A 59 0.17 1.91 -7.91
C LEU A 59 1.48 1.22 -7.49
N GLY A 60 1.45 -0.10 -7.35
CA GLY A 60 2.57 -0.91 -6.90
C GLY A 60 3.05 -1.88 -7.97
N LYS A 61 4.19 -2.52 -7.70
CA LYS A 61 4.64 -3.70 -8.44
C LYS A 61 4.90 -4.84 -7.48
N GLY A 62 4.26 -5.98 -7.72
CA GLY A 62 4.58 -7.22 -7.03
C GLY A 62 6.02 -7.64 -7.30
N LEU A 63 6.73 -8.04 -6.24
CA LEU A 63 8.06 -8.61 -6.33
C LEU A 63 7.98 -10.10 -6.70
N LYS A 64 9.08 -10.62 -7.25
CA LYS A 64 9.20 -12.01 -7.75
C LYS A 64 10.19 -12.81 -6.89
N GLY A 65 10.22 -14.14 -7.11
CA GLY A 65 11.13 -15.05 -6.41
C GLY A 65 10.82 -15.14 -4.91
N ASN A 66 11.85 -15.09 -4.08
CA ASN A 66 11.75 -15.21 -2.62
C ASN A 66 10.92 -14.10 -1.95
N LEU A 67 10.61 -13.02 -2.67
CA LEU A 67 9.80 -11.89 -2.19
C LEU A 67 8.39 -11.90 -2.78
N LYS A 68 7.93 -13.03 -3.33
CA LYS A 68 6.55 -13.17 -3.82
C LYS A 68 5.55 -12.83 -2.70
N GLY A 69 4.53 -12.05 -3.05
CA GLY A 69 3.54 -11.54 -2.08
C GLY A 69 3.91 -10.18 -1.46
N ILE A 70 5.14 -9.68 -1.68
CA ILE A 70 5.52 -8.31 -1.33
C ILE A 70 5.24 -7.37 -2.51
N TRP A 71 4.66 -6.23 -2.18
CA TRP A 71 4.36 -5.13 -3.09
C TRP A 71 5.32 -3.98 -2.87
N ARG A 72 5.86 -3.44 -3.96
CA ARG A 72 6.75 -2.28 -3.93
C ARG A 72 6.06 -1.06 -4.52
N TYR A 73 5.96 -0.01 -3.71
CA TYR A 73 5.56 1.34 -4.15
C TYR A 73 6.80 2.21 -4.32
N ARG A 74 6.75 3.15 -5.26
CA ARG A 74 7.81 4.14 -5.49
C ARG A 74 7.27 5.52 -5.13
N VAL A 75 7.99 6.22 -4.25
CA VAL A 75 7.68 7.61 -3.89
C VAL A 75 8.97 8.43 -4.04
N GLY A 76 9.10 9.14 -5.16
CA GLY A 76 10.36 9.79 -5.53
C GLY A 76 11.53 8.79 -5.62
N ASP A 77 12.55 9.01 -4.80
CA ASP A 77 13.72 8.14 -4.65
C ASP A 77 13.58 7.08 -3.53
N TYR A 78 12.43 7.03 -2.88
CA TYR A 78 12.12 6.07 -1.82
C TYR A 78 11.25 4.93 -2.35
N ARG A 79 11.37 3.79 -1.67
CA ARG A 79 10.54 2.62 -1.91
C ARG A 79 9.88 2.21 -0.60
N LEU A 80 8.64 1.79 -0.73
CA LEU A 80 7.84 1.24 0.35
C LEU A 80 7.53 -0.20 -0.01
N LEU A 81 7.85 -1.14 0.88
CA LEU A 81 7.52 -2.55 0.74
C LEU A 81 6.34 -2.87 1.65
N ALA A 82 5.32 -3.51 1.10
CA ALA A 82 4.12 -3.87 1.83
C ALA A 82 3.66 -5.29 1.54
N LYS A 83 2.97 -5.91 2.50
CA LYS A 83 2.09 -7.05 2.27
C LYS A 83 0.67 -6.53 2.10
N ILE A 84 -0.07 -7.14 1.18
CA ILE A 84 -1.51 -6.86 1.01
C ILE A 84 -2.26 -8.08 1.52
N GLU A 85 -3.04 -7.91 2.56
CA GLU A 85 -3.91 -8.93 3.15
C GLU A 85 -5.34 -8.72 2.62
N ASP A 86 -5.68 -9.36 1.49
CA ASP A 86 -6.96 -9.17 0.81
C ASP A 86 -8.15 -9.57 1.70
N GLU A 87 -8.00 -10.63 2.51
CA GLU A 87 -9.03 -11.11 3.43
C GLU A 87 -9.43 -10.07 4.48
N LYS A 88 -8.51 -9.17 4.83
CA LYS A 88 -8.72 -8.12 5.85
C LYS A 88 -8.79 -6.72 5.26
N LEU A 89 -8.54 -6.58 3.96
CA LEU A 89 -8.34 -5.30 3.28
C LEU A 89 -7.27 -4.44 3.97
N ILE A 90 -6.12 -5.03 4.31
CA ILE A 90 -5.03 -4.32 5.00
C ILE A 90 -3.77 -4.28 4.15
N ILE A 91 -3.13 -3.11 4.10
CA ILE A 91 -1.78 -2.90 3.54
C ILE A 91 -0.82 -2.77 4.71
N VAL A 92 0.03 -3.76 4.93
CA VAL A 92 1.03 -3.76 6.01
C VAL A 92 2.38 -3.36 5.47
N PHE A 93 2.87 -2.18 5.80
CA PHE A 93 4.24 -1.78 5.47
C PHE A 93 5.27 -2.55 6.31
N VAL A 94 6.19 -3.21 5.61
CA VAL A 94 7.24 -4.06 6.18
C VAL A 94 8.64 -3.47 6.03
N ASP A 95 8.83 -2.56 5.06
CA ASP A 95 10.09 -1.84 4.89
C ASP A 95 9.91 -0.48 4.20
N ILE A 96 10.70 0.51 4.62
CA ILE A 96 10.71 1.86 4.04
C ILE A 96 12.17 2.31 3.90
N GLY A 97 12.59 2.66 2.69
CA GLY A 97 13.98 3.07 2.48
C GLY A 97 14.28 3.73 1.15
N HIS A 98 15.42 4.42 1.11
CA HIS A 98 15.95 5.01 -0.12
C HIS A 98 16.30 3.93 -1.14
N ARG A 99 16.19 4.22 -2.44
CA ARG A 99 16.41 3.27 -3.54
C ARG A 99 17.76 2.56 -3.52
N LYS A 100 18.78 3.19 -2.91
CA LYS A 100 20.14 2.66 -2.78
C LYS A 100 20.27 1.62 -1.64
N ASN A 101 19.38 1.69 -0.64
CA ASN A 101 19.53 0.93 0.62
C ASN A 101 18.42 -0.11 0.84
N ILE A 102 17.34 -0.09 0.03
CA ILE A 102 16.19 -0.97 0.27
C ILE A 102 16.42 -2.45 -0.07
N TYR A 103 17.56 -2.79 -0.66
CA TYR A 103 17.94 -4.18 -0.96
C TYR A 103 19.04 -4.71 -0.03
N THR A 104 19.55 -3.90 0.89
CA THR A 104 20.60 -4.30 1.83
C THR A 104 20.06 -5.02 3.07
N ILE A 105 18.74 -5.25 3.13
CA ILE A 105 18.12 -5.97 4.24
C ILE A 105 18.12 -7.45 3.91
N ASN A 106 19.15 -8.12 4.43
CA ASN A 106 19.10 -9.53 4.75
C ASN A 106 17.83 -9.82 5.58
N LYS A 107 17.16 -10.92 5.21
CA LYS A 107 16.04 -11.60 5.88
C LYS A 107 14.65 -10.94 5.77
N PHE A 108 13.88 -11.45 4.81
CA PHE A 108 12.56 -11.98 5.14
C PHE A 108 12.72 -13.40 5.69
#